data_AF-A0A537YCU0-F1
#
_entry.id   AF-A0A537YCU0-F1
#
_cell.length_a   1.000
_cell.length_b   1.000
_cell.length_c   1.000
_cell.angle_alpha   90.00
_cell.angle_beta   90.00
_cell.angle_gamma   90.00
#
_symmetry.space_group_name_H-M   'P 1'
#
loop_
_entity.id
_entity.type
_entity.pdbx_description
1 polymer ?
#
loop_
_entity_poly.entity_id
_entity_poly.type
_entity_poly.pdbx_seq_one_letter_code
_entity_poly.pdbx_strand_id
1 'polypeptide(L)'
;MTVSRIQRLTLTHFRNYRAASLETRGDVVVLAGPNGAGKTNCLEAISFLSPGRGLRRARLEDVADNQGDGSWAVSAEVEGALGLATLGTGIDPPRDDASATARRCRIDREPVTSAAAFGDHLRMVWLTPTMDGLFLGAASERRRFFDRLVLAI
;
A
#
# COMPACT_ATOMS: atom_id res chain seq x y z
N MET A 1 0.71 23.74 4.54
CA MET A 1 0.29 22.33 4.44
C MET A 1 1.44 21.47 4.91
N THR A 2 1.25 20.68 5.95
CA THR A 2 2.25 19.69 6.40
C THR A 2 2.36 18.60 5.33
N VAL A 3 3.57 18.29 4.89
CA VAL A 3 3.83 17.19 3.96
C VAL A 3 3.50 15.88 4.68
N SER A 4 2.68 15.02 4.07
CA SER A 4 2.35 13.71 4.63
C SER A 4 3.58 12.80 4.64
N ARG A 5 3.86 12.14 5.77
CA ARG A 5 4.94 11.16 5.93
C ARG A 5 4.42 9.89 6.60
N ILE A 6 4.99 8.77 6.20
CA ILE A 6 4.90 7.53 6.99
C ILE A 6 6.00 7.62 8.05
N GLN A 7 5.65 7.44 9.32
CA GLN A 7 6.63 7.35 10.43
C GLN A 7 6.98 5.90 10.76
N ARG A 8 5.99 5.01 10.66
CA ARG A 8 6.15 3.58 10.90
C ARG A 8 5.32 2.78 9.90
N LEU A 9 5.89 1.72 9.37
CA LEU A 9 5.20 0.71 8.57
C LEU A 9 5.34 -0.65 9.26
N THR A 10 4.22 -1.30 9.54
CA THR A 10 4.17 -2.64 10.13
C THR A 10 3.49 -3.60 9.16
N LEU A 11 4.16 -4.73 8.91
CA LEU A 11 3.71 -5.78 8.00
C LEU A 11 3.50 -7.07 8.80
N THR A 12 2.43 -7.78 8.48
CA THR A 12 2.10 -9.08 9.07
C THR A 12 1.63 -10.02 7.96
N HIS A 13 2.30 -11.14 7.81
CA HIS A 13 2.02 -12.16 6.79
C HIS A 13 1.90 -11.62 5.36
N PHE A 14 2.71 -10.62 5.00
CA PHE A 14 2.64 -9.93 3.72
C PHE A 14 3.77 -10.35 2.78
N ARG A 15 3.44 -11.06 1.69
CA ARG A 15 4.41 -11.56 0.69
C ARG A 15 5.53 -12.39 1.34
N ASN A 16 6.76 -11.88 1.34
CA ASN A 16 7.90 -12.55 1.99
C ASN A 16 8.16 -12.04 3.41
N TYR A 17 7.33 -11.14 3.94
CA TYR A 17 7.40 -10.63 5.30
C TYR A 17 6.41 -11.36 6.21
N ARG A 18 6.89 -12.30 7.01
CA ARG A 18 6.07 -12.88 8.10
C ARG A 18 5.70 -11.81 9.13
N ALA A 19 6.70 -11.03 9.55
CA ALA A 19 6.52 -9.85 10.39
C ALA A 19 7.65 -8.86 10.09
N ALA A 20 7.33 -7.56 9.97
CA ALA A 20 8.32 -6.51 9.87
C ALA A 20 7.79 -5.20 10.46
N SER A 21 8.68 -4.39 11.02
CA SER A 21 8.39 -3.01 11.42
C SER A 21 9.54 -2.13 10.93
N LEU A 22 9.21 -1.07 10.18
CA LEU A 22 10.15 -0.10 9.64
C LEU A 22 9.79 1.27 10.19
N GLU A 23 10.77 1.96 10.78
CA GLU A 23 10.63 3.35 11.20
C GLU A 23 11.37 4.27 10.23
N THR A 24 10.77 5.41 9.89
CA THR A 24 11.31 6.38 8.94
C THR A 24 11.32 7.77 9.57
N ARG A 25 12.49 8.42 9.51
CA ARG A 25 12.71 9.74 10.13
C ARG A 25 13.16 10.83 9.15
N GLY A 26 13.58 10.44 7.94
CA GLY A 26 14.05 11.35 6.91
C GLY A 26 13.04 11.51 5.78
N ASP A 27 13.15 12.62 5.05
CA ASP A 27 12.29 12.92 3.89
C ASP A 27 12.57 11.98 2.70
N VAL A 28 13.77 11.41 2.65
CA VAL A 28 14.18 10.44 1.63
C VAL A 28 14.56 9.13 2.33
N VAL A 29 13.91 8.05 1.91
CA VAL A 29 14.13 6.70 2.44
C VAL A 29 14.56 5.79 1.31
N VAL A 30 15.68 5.09 1.49
CA VAL A 30 16.23 4.15 0.51
C VAL A 30 16.14 2.74 1.05
N LEU A 31 15.42 1.87 0.34
CA LEU A 31 15.44 0.43 0.58
C LEU A 31 16.60 -0.19 -0.20
N ALA A 32 17.65 -0.63 0.49
CA ALA A 32 18.83 -1.25 -0.10
C ALA A 32 18.94 -2.73 0.27
N GLY A 33 19.58 -3.52 -0.59
CA GLY A 33 19.80 -4.95 -0.37
C GLY A 33 19.76 -5.75 -1.68
N PRO A 34 20.06 -7.07 -1.62
CA PRO A 34 20.11 -7.92 -2.81
C PRO A 34 18.76 -8.05 -3.51
N ASN A 35 18.77 -8.50 -4.75
CA ASN A 35 17.55 -8.87 -5.47
C ASN A 35 16.81 -9.99 -4.73
N GLY A 36 15.49 -9.94 -4.70
CA GLY A 36 14.67 -10.88 -3.93
C GLY A 36 14.54 -10.57 -2.44
N ALA A 37 15.26 -9.58 -1.89
CA ALA A 37 15.18 -9.23 -0.46
C ALA A 37 13.82 -8.68 0.03
N GLY A 38 12.83 -8.49 -0.86
CA GLY A 38 11.51 -7.96 -0.48
C GLY A 38 11.36 -6.44 -0.59
N LYS A 39 12.33 -5.71 -1.17
CA LYS A 39 12.25 -4.25 -1.36
C LYS A 39 10.97 -3.81 -2.07
N THR A 40 10.67 -4.42 -3.21
CA THR A 40 9.43 -4.13 -3.97
C THR A 40 8.18 -4.60 -3.22
N ASN A 41 8.27 -5.63 -2.38
CA ASN A 41 7.14 -6.07 -1.56
C ASN A 41 6.83 -5.04 -0.46
N CYS A 42 7.84 -4.37 0.10
CA CYS A 42 7.65 -3.25 1.02
C CYS A 42 6.95 -2.06 0.33
N LEU A 43 7.37 -1.71 -0.88
CA LEU A 43 6.69 -0.69 -1.69
C LEU A 43 5.26 -1.10 -2.07
N GLU A 44 5.05 -2.39 -2.37
CA GLU A 44 3.72 -2.93 -2.62
C GLU A 44 2.82 -2.79 -1.39
N ALA A 45 3.32 -3.07 -0.17
CA ALA A 45 2.55 -2.86 1.05
C ALA A 45 2.10 -1.40 1.22
N ILE A 46 2.99 -0.43 0.98
CA ILE A 46 2.64 1.00 0.99
C ILE A 46 1.56 1.31 -0.04
N SER A 47 1.64 0.72 -1.24
CA SER A 47 0.61 0.92 -2.28
C SER A 47 -0.77 0.37 -1.90
N PHE A 48 -0.86 -0.54 -0.92
CA PHE A 48 -2.16 -0.91 -0.37
C PHE A 48 -2.74 0.20 0.51
N LEU A 49 -2.00 1.21 0.96
CA LEU A 49 -2.60 2.37 1.65
C LEU A 49 -3.26 3.37 0.68
N SER A 50 -3.38 3.02 -0.61
CA SER A 50 -4.20 3.72 -1.58
C SER A 50 -5.39 2.85 -2.04
N PRO A 51 -6.38 3.44 -2.74
CA PRO A 51 -7.47 2.70 -3.36
C PRO A 51 -7.00 1.65 -4.37
N GLY A 52 -7.83 0.62 -4.57
CA GLY A 52 -7.59 -0.43 -5.55
C GLY A 52 -6.77 -1.62 -5.04
N ARG A 53 -6.00 -2.22 -5.95
CA ARG A 53 -5.30 -3.52 -5.76
C ARG A 53 -3.78 -3.37 -5.62
N GLY A 54 -3.32 -2.18 -5.26
CA GLY A 54 -1.91 -1.85 -5.13
C GLY A 54 -1.12 -1.92 -6.44
N LEU A 55 0.20 -1.86 -6.29
CA LEU A 55 1.20 -1.69 -7.36
C LEU A 55 1.11 -2.77 -8.44
N ARG A 56 0.97 -4.03 -8.03
CA ARG A 56 0.99 -5.19 -8.93
C ARG A 56 -0.40 -5.69 -9.32
N ARG A 57 -1.46 -5.07 -8.79
CA ARG A 57 -2.86 -5.47 -9.03
C ARG A 57 -3.15 -6.95 -8.71
N ALA A 58 -2.44 -7.53 -7.75
CA ALA A 58 -2.61 -8.92 -7.34
C ALA A 58 -4.01 -9.17 -6.75
N ARG A 59 -4.48 -10.43 -6.71
CA ARG A 59 -5.67 -10.75 -5.91
C ARG A 59 -5.30 -10.64 -4.44
N LEU A 60 -6.28 -10.30 -3.59
CA LEU A 60 -6.00 -10.10 -2.16
C LEU A 60 -5.49 -11.39 -1.51
N GLU A 61 -6.00 -12.54 -1.94
CA GLU A 61 -5.56 -13.87 -1.52
C GLU A 61 -4.10 -14.17 -1.91
N ASP A 62 -3.63 -13.67 -3.05
CA ASP A 62 -2.25 -13.89 -3.51
C ASP A 62 -1.20 -13.08 -2.72
N VAL A 63 -1.63 -12.15 -1.87
CA VAL A 63 -0.75 -11.22 -1.16
C VAL A 63 -0.21 -11.82 0.14
N ALA A 64 -0.94 -12.75 0.74
CA ALA A 64 -0.52 -13.43 1.95
C ALA A 64 0.84 -14.12 1.76
N ASP A 65 1.58 -14.27 2.85
CA ASP A 65 2.74 -15.15 2.84
C ASP A 65 2.32 -16.62 2.71
N ASN A 66 3.26 -17.48 2.31
CA ASN A 66 2.97 -18.89 2.07
C ASN A 66 2.97 -19.75 3.37
N GLN A 67 3.18 -19.14 4.54
CA GLN A 67 3.34 -19.84 5.81
C GLN A 67 2.22 -19.54 6.82
N GLY A 68 1.38 -18.55 6.55
CA GLY A 68 0.23 -18.15 7.36
C GLY A 68 -1.05 -18.87 6.96
N ASP A 69 -2.15 -18.40 7.55
CA ASP A 69 -3.52 -18.88 7.31
C ASP A 69 -4.21 -18.16 6.13
N GLY A 70 -3.43 -17.46 5.30
CA GLY A 70 -3.93 -16.64 4.21
C GLY A 70 -4.38 -15.23 4.62
N SER A 71 -4.35 -14.89 5.90
CA SER A 71 -4.53 -13.50 6.34
C SER A 71 -3.27 -12.67 6.13
N TRP A 72 -3.44 -11.36 6.01
CA TRP A 72 -2.33 -10.41 6.03
C TRP A 72 -2.79 -9.03 6.47
N ALA A 73 -1.86 -8.24 7.00
CA ALA A 73 -2.12 -6.86 7.39
C ALA A 73 -0.94 -5.94 7.08
N VAL A 74 -1.29 -4.71 6.72
CA VAL A 74 -0.40 -3.56 6.60
C VAL A 74 -0.96 -2.47 7.51
N SER A 75 -0.13 -1.95 8.40
CA SER A 75 -0.45 -0.81 9.25
C SER A 75 0.60 0.28 9.07
N ALA A 76 0.18 1.53 8.99
CA ALA A 76 1.09 2.67 8.91
C ALA A 76 0.68 3.77 9.90
N GLU A 77 1.64 4.23 10.69
CA GLU A 77 1.54 5.49 11.41
C GLU A 77 1.93 6.61 10.45
N VAL A 78 1.02 7.52 10.20
CA VAL A 78 1.20 8.62 9.26
C VAL A 78 1.03 9.95 9.97
N GLU A 79 1.78 10.95 9.54
CA GLU A 79 1.60 12.34 9.95
C GLU A 79 1.31 13.17 8.71
N GLY A 80 0.23 13.94 8.74
CA GLY A 80 -0.18 14.78 7.61
C GLY A 80 -0.94 16.03 8.06
N ALA A 81 -1.75 16.58 7.16
CA ALA A 81 -2.51 17.80 7.42
C ALA A 81 -3.53 17.67 8.56
N LEU A 82 -4.02 16.44 8.81
CA LEU A 82 -4.97 16.13 9.89
C LEU A 82 -4.26 15.69 11.19
N GLY A 83 -2.93 15.80 11.26
CA GLY A 83 -2.13 15.32 12.39
C GLY A 83 -1.72 13.86 12.24
N LEU A 84 -1.53 13.19 13.38
CA LEU A 84 -1.17 11.77 13.45
C LEU A 84 -2.40 10.89 13.25
N ALA A 85 -2.26 9.84 12.45
CA ALA A 85 -3.28 8.82 12.26
C ALA A 85 -2.64 7.45 12.02
N THR A 86 -3.36 6.39 12.35
CA THR A 86 -2.98 5.01 12.05
C THR A 86 -3.87 4.44 10.96
N LEU A 87 -3.29 4.18 9.79
CA LEU A 87 -3.98 3.56 8.65
C LEU A 87 -3.74 2.05 8.66
N GLY A 88 -4.80 1.25 8.58
CA GLY A 88 -4.71 -0.20 8.58
C GLY A 88 -5.48 -0.84 7.43
N THR A 89 -4.88 -1.78 6.70
CA THR A 89 -5.54 -2.57 5.66
C THR A 89 -5.12 -4.02 5.72
N GLY A 90 -6.04 -4.93 5.40
CA GLY A 90 -5.75 -6.35 5.40
C GLY A 90 -6.92 -7.19 4.96
N ILE A 91 -6.75 -8.50 5.04
CA ILE A 91 -7.82 -9.49 4.92
C ILE A 91 -7.75 -10.44 6.11
N ASP A 92 -8.90 -10.98 6.49
CA ASP A 92 -8.95 -12.13 7.38
C ASP A 92 -8.57 -13.40 6.62
N PRO A 93 -8.35 -14.53 7.32
CA PRO A 93 -8.15 -15.82 6.66
C PRO A 93 -9.28 -16.09 5.67
N PRO A 94 -8.99 -16.44 4.40
CA PRO A 94 -9.99 -16.88 3.45
C PRO A 94 -10.80 -18.01 4.08
N ARG A 95 -12.11 -17.93 3.98
CA ARG A 95 -13.00 -18.98 4.48
C ARG A 95 -13.43 -19.87 3.32
N ASP A 96 -13.70 -21.14 3.61
CA ASP A 96 -14.09 -22.15 2.60
C ASP A 96 -15.50 -21.92 2.03
N ASP A 97 -16.32 -21.08 2.67
CA ASP A 97 -17.59 -20.62 2.11
C ASP A 97 -17.33 -19.63 0.98
N ALA A 98 -18.09 -19.75 -0.12
CA ALA A 98 -17.97 -19.00 -1.38
C ALA A 98 -18.11 -17.46 -1.28
N SER A 99 -18.03 -16.90 -0.08
CA SER A 99 -17.91 -15.47 0.16
C SER A 99 -16.61 -14.93 -0.41
N ALA A 100 -16.70 -13.82 -1.15
CA ALA A 100 -15.54 -13.18 -1.72
C ALA A 100 -14.65 -12.58 -0.60
N THR A 101 -13.34 -12.83 -0.67
CA THR A 101 -12.33 -12.24 0.22
C THR A 101 -12.47 -10.71 0.24
N ALA A 102 -12.90 -10.18 1.37
CA ALA A 102 -13.16 -8.76 1.54
C ALA A 102 -11.97 -8.03 2.17
N ARG A 103 -11.58 -6.91 1.56
CA ARG A 103 -10.55 -6.02 2.09
C ARG A 103 -11.08 -5.23 3.28
N ARG A 104 -10.48 -5.41 4.46
CA ARG A 104 -10.77 -4.60 5.65
C ARG A 104 -9.88 -3.37 5.67
N CYS A 105 -10.46 -2.22 5.99
CA CYS A 105 -9.75 -0.94 6.13
C CYS A 105 -10.11 -0.32 7.49
N ARG A 106 -9.13 0.31 8.14
CA ARG A 106 -9.31 1.00 9.43
C ARG A 106 -8.51 2.30 9.47
N ILE A 107 -9.04 3.30 10.18
CA ILE A 107 -8.34 4.53 10.57
C ILE A 107 -8.45 4.62 12.09
N ASP A 108 -7.33 4.72 12.79
CA ASP A 108 -7.27 4.77 14.26
C ASP A 108 -8.08 3.65 14.93
N ARG A 109 -7.95 2.43 14.37
CA ARG A 109 -8.64 1.19 14.76
C ARG A 109 -10.14 1.14 14.45
N GLU A 110 -10.75 2.24 14.03
CA GLU A 110 -12.14 2.28 13.59
C GLU A 110 -12.30 1.79 12.15
N PRO A 111 -13.29 0.93 11.85
CA PRO A 111 -13.52 0.42 10.50
C PRO A 111 -14.00 1.51 9.54
N VAL A 112 -13.43 1.53 8.33
CA VAL A 112 -13.89 2.38 7.23
C VAL A 112 -14.28 1.52 6.03
N THR A 113 -15.17 2.04 5.18
CA THR A 113 -15.77 1.30 4.06
C THR A 113 -14.76 0.91 2.98
N SER A 114 -13.71 1.71 2.79
CA SER A 114 -12.68 1.44 1.78
C SER A 114 -11.40 2.23 2.04
N ALA A 115 -10.34 1.86 1.33
CA ALA A 115 -9.08 2.58 1.33
C ALA A 115 -9.16 3.98 0.70
N ALA A 116 -10.29 4.37 0.09
CA ALA A 116 -10.50 5.75 -0.36
C ALA A 116 -10.46 6.75 0.80
N ALA A 117 -10.89 6.33 2.00
CA ALA A 117 -10.82 7.15 3.20
C ALA A 117 -9.37 7.51 3.61
N PHE A 118 -8.36 6.77 3.14
CA PHE A 118 -6.96 7.07 3.44
C PHE A 118 -6.44 8.30 2.71
N GLY A 119 -7.10 8.72 1.62
CA GLY A 119 -6.66 9.85 0.78
C GLY A 119 -6.68 11.22 1.47
N ASP A 120 -7.39 11.34 2.60
CA ASP A 120 -7.38 12.53 3.45
C ASP A 120 -6.13 12.61 4.33
N HIS A 121 -5.47 11.48 4.60
CA HIS A 121 -4.30 11.37 5.45
C HIS A 121 -3.00 11.21 4.64
N LEU A 122 -3.05 10.38 3.60
CA LEU A 122 -1.89 9.99 2.81
C LEU A 122 -2.26 9.92 1.33
N ARG A 123 -1.66 10.83 0.55
CA ARG A 123 -1.70 10.82 -0.91
C ARG A 123 -0.34 10.40 -1.42
N MET A 124 -0.33 9.47 -2.36
CA MET A 124 0.91 8.91 -2.88
C MET A 124 0.83 8.71 -4.38
N VAL A 125 2.00 8.77 -5.01
CA VAL A 125 2.22 8.37 -6.40
C VAL A 125 3.45 7.48 -6.42
N TRP A 126 3.50 6.56 -7.37
CA TRP A 126 4.65 5.72 -7.61
C TRP A 126 5.04 5.74 -9.08
N LEU A 127 6.33 5.52 -9.32
CA LEU A 127 6.89 5.26 -10.63
C LEU A 127 7.52 3.88 -10.59
N THR A 128 7.16 3.03 -11.56
CA THR A 128 7.70 1.67 -11.67
C THR A 128 8.45 1.51 -12.99
N PRO A 129 9.39 0.56 -13.08
CA PRO A 129 10.06 0.23 -14.35
C PRO A 129 9.08 -0.12 -15.49
N THR A 130 7.91 -0.68 -15.17
CA THR A 130 6.88 -1.00 -16.18
C THR A 130 6.18 0.23 -16.77
N MET A 131 6.51 1.44 -16.33
CA MET A 131 5.92 2.70 -16.81
C MET A 131 6.74 3.38 -17.91
N ASP A 132 7.64 2.66 -18.59
CA ASP A 132 8.43 3.18 -19.73
C ASP A 132 7.56 3.81 -20.84
N GLY A 133 6.31 3.35 -20.97
CA GLY A 133 5.30 3.92 -21.87
C GLY A 133 4.95 5.39 -21.61
N LEU A 134 5.31 5.96 -20.45
CA LEU A 134 5.19 7.41 -20.21
C LEU A 134 6.05 8.22 -21.17
N PHE A 135 7.25 7.71 -21.47
CA PHE A 135 8.22 8.39 -22.32
C PHE A 135 8.08 7.97 -23.79
N LEU A 136 7.95 6.67 -24.04
CA LEU A 136 7.99 6.10 -25.38
C LEU A 136 6.60 5.82 -25.98
N GLY A 137 5.56 5.82 -25.14
CA GLY A 137 4.21 5.43 -25.53
C GLY A 137 3.33 6.59 -26.02
N ALA A 138 2.10 6.23 -26.37
CA ALA A 138 1.08 7.16 -26.84
C ALA A 138 0.68 8.17 -25.75
N ALA A 139 0.10 9.30 -26.18
CA ALA A 139 -0.37 10.35 -25.28
C ALA A 139 -1.39 9.87 -24.22
N SER A 140 -2.08 8.76 -24.46
CA SER A 140 -3.00 8.13 -23.51
C SER A 140 -2.31 7.70 -22.20
N GLU A 141 -1.07 7.20 -22.26
CA GLU A 141 -0.34 6.77 -21.06
C GLU A 141 0.01 7.96 -20.17
N ARG A 142 0.49 9.06 -20.78
CA ARG A 142 0.77 10.31 -20.06
C ARG A 142 -0.49 10.93 -19.46
N ARG A 143 -1.61 10.94 -20.19
CA ARG A 143 -2.89 11.44 -19.68
C ARG A 143 -3.35 10.64 -18.47
N ARG A 144 -3.35 9.30 -18.56
CA ARG A 144 -3.73 8.43 -17.43
C ARG A 144 -2.86 8.66 -16.20
N PHE A 145 -1.56 8.89 -16.38
CA PHE A 145 -0.66 9.21 -15.27
C PHE A 145 -0.93 10.60 -14.68
N PHE A 146 -1.17 11.60 -15.52
CA PHE A 146 -1.54 12.95 -15.07
C PHE A 146 -2.88 12.95 -14.32
N ASP A 147 -3.88 12.22 -14.80
CA ASP A 147 -5.18 12.08 -14.14
C ASP A 147 -5.01 11.51 -12.72
N ARG A 148 -4.11 10.52 -12.55
CA ARG A 148 -3.75 9.97 -11.23
C ARG A 148 -3.05 10.98 -10.34
N LEU A 149 -2.15 11.80 -10.89
CA LEU A 149 -1.47 12.86 -10.13
C LEU A 149 -2.45 13.89 -9.58
N VAL A 150 -3.45 14.29 -10.39
CA VAL A 150 -4.44 15.29 -10.00
C VAL A 150 -5.42 14.73 -8.96
N LEU A 151 -5.89 13.51 -9.18
CA LEU A 151 -6.92 12.92 -8.34
C LEU A 151 -6.34 12.21 -7.10
N ALA A 152 -5.04 11.93 -7.07
CA ALA A 152 -4.33 11.20 -6.01
C ALA A 152 -4.98 9.83 -5.69
N ILE A 153 -5.45 9.12 -6.73
CA ILE A 153 -6.04 7.77 -6.70
C ILE A 153 -5.20 6.74 -7.44
#